data_AF-A0A9D6EWI7-F1
#
_entry.id   AF-A0A9D6EWI7-F1
#
_cell.length_a   1.000
_cell.length_b   1.000
_cell.length_c   1.000
_cell.angle_alpha   90.00
_cell.angle_beta   90.00
_cell.angle_gamma   90.00
#
_symmetry.space_group_name_H-M   'P 1'
#
loop_
_entity.id
_entity.type
_entity.pdbx_description
1 polymer ?
#
loop_
_entity_poly.entity_id
_entity_poly.type
_entity_poly.pdbx_seq_one_letter_code
_entity_poly.pdbx_strand_id
1 'polypeptide(L)'
;MQIELYCDCCACRFAAPPEASADEVTDRMFETGPWYSLGDGETFEDMIFTSLTEAGHIYCPECGDPVAVSEESLGRVAMAMLSEM
;
A
#
# COMPACT_ATOMS: atom_id res chain seq x y z
N MET A 1 -3.26 10.24 -10.41
CA MET A 1 -2.09 9.79 -9.61
C MET A 1 -2.58 8.61 -8.80
N GLN A 2 -1.89 7.46 -8.84
CA GLN A 2 -2.30 6.23 -8.19
C GLN A 2 -1.09 5.63 -7.46
N ILE A 3 -1.33 4.91 -6.37
CA ILE A 3 -0.30 4.15 -5.64
C ILE A 3 -0.23 2.75 -6.26
N GLU A 4 0.98 2.26 -6.49
CA GLU A 4 1.24 0.94 -7.06
C GLU A 4 2.11 0.09 -6.13
N LEU A 5 1.60 -1.10 -5.81
CA LEU A 5 2.26 -2.16 -5.07
C LEU A 5 2.70 -3.25 -6.03
N TYR A 6 3.96 -3.65 -5.94
CA TYR A 6 4.52 -4.71 -6.76
C TYR A 6 5.32 -5.70 -5.93
N CYS A 7 4.99 -6.98 -6.04
CA CYS A 7 5.78 -8.07 -5.48
C CYS A 7 6.64 -8.70 -6.58
N ASP A 8 7.97 -8.67 -6.42
CA ASP A 8 8.89 -9.30 -7.38
C ASP A 8 8.80 -10.84 -7.36
N CYS A 9 8.44 -11.41 -6.20
CA CYS A 9 8.39 -12.85 -5.98
C CYS A 9 7.14 -13.50 -6.62
N CYS A 10 5.97 -12.90 -6.44
CA CYS A 10 4.70 -13.41 -7.00
C CYS A 10 4.33 -12.74 -8.34
N ALA A 11 5.09 -11.73 -8.78
CA ALA A 11 4.73 -10.85 -9.90
C ALA A 11 3.34 -10.22 -9.77
N CYS A 12 2.83 -10.10 -8.54
CA CYS A 12 1.56 -9.47 -8.25
C CYS A 12 1.71 -7.96 -8.30
N ARG A 13 0.79 -7.30 -9.01
CA ARG A 13 0.66 -5.84 -9.02
C ARG A 13 -0.70 -5.42 -8.51
N PHE A 14 -0.73 -4.37 -7.72
CA PHE A 14 -1.98 -3.75 -7.28
C PHE A 14 -1.85 -2.24 -7.40
N ALA A 15 -2.79 -1.63 -8.11
CA ALA A 15 -2.81 -0.20 -8.37
C ALA A 15 -4.16 0.36 -7.92
N ALA A 16 -4.15 1.38 -7.06
CA ALA A 16 -5.37 2.04 -6.65
C ALA A 16 -5.17 3.55 -6.43
N PRO A 17 -6.24 4.36 -6.58
CA PRO A 17 -6.19 5.78 -6.24
C PRO A 17 -5.88 5.97 -4.74
N PRO A 18 -5.07 6.96 -4.35
CA PRO A 18 -4.81 7.24 -2.93
C PRO A 18 -6.08 7.66 -2.17
N GLU A 19 -7.02 8.31 -2.87
CA GLU A 19 -8.33 8.75 -2.38
C GLU A 19 -9.36 7.62 -2.26
N ALA A 20 -9.03 6.40 -2.69
CA ALA A 20 -9.94 5.26 -2.56
C ALA A 20 -10.06 4.88 -1.08
N SER A 21 -11.30 4.68 -0.60
CA SER A 21 -11.57 4.24 0.76
C SER A 21 -11.06 2.82 0.99
N ALA A 22 -10.71 2.50 2.23
CA ALA A 22 -10.26 1.16 2.59
C ALA A 22 -11.22 0.04 2.18
N ASP A 23 -12.53 0.28 2.24
CA ASP A 23 -13.56 -0.66 1.80
C ASP A 23 -13.48 -0.93 0.28
N GLU A 24 -13.43 0.13 -0.55
CA GLU A 24 -13.28 0.03 -2.01
C GLU A 24 -11.97 -0.64 -2.42
N VAL A 25 -10.89 -0.36 -1.69
CA VAL A 25 -9.59 -1.00 -1.90
C VAL A 25 -9.70 -2.49 -1.55
N THR A 26 -10.30 -2.81 -0.40
CA THR A 26 -10.46 -4.20 0.07
C THR A 26 -11.35 -5.01 -0.87
N ASP A 27 -12.42 -4.42 -1.39
CA ASP A 27 -13.30 -5.04 -2.39
C ASP A 27 -12.51 -5.32 -3.68
N ARG A 28 -11.76 -4.33 -4.19
CA ARG A 28 -10.83 -4.52 -5.32
C ARG A 28 -9.78 -5.59 -5.04
N MET A 29 -9.27 -5.70 -3.83
CA MET A 29 -8.36 -6.78 -3.45
C MET A 29 -9.08 -8.12 -3.50
N PHE A 30 -10.28 -8.22 -2.95
CA PHE A 30 -11.10 -9.43 -3.05
C PHE A 30 -11.33 -9.87 -4.51
N GLU A 31 -11.55 -8.92 -5.41
CA GLU A 31 -11.76 -9.18 -6.83
C GLU A 31 -10.46 -9.46 -7.62
N THR A 32 -9.34 -8.83 -7.24
CA THR A 32 -8.12 -8.75 -8.08
C THR A 32 -6.90 -9.47 -7.49
N GLY A 33 -6.87 -9.79 -6.20
CA GLY A 33 -5.79 -10.54 -5.56
C GLY A 33 -5.64 -10.34 -4.04
N PRO A 34 -4.93 -11.24 -3.34
CA PRO A 34 -5.09 -11.47 -1.90
C PRO A 34 -4.49 -10.41 -0.95
N TRP A 35 -4.43 -9.12 -1.29
CA TRP A 35 -3.71 -8.06 -0.57
C TRP A 35 -4.33 -7.63 0.79
N TYR A 36 -4.86 -8.57 1.56
CA TYR A 36 -5.48 -8.37 2.89
C TYR A 36 -4.54 -7.88 4.00
N SER A 37 -3.28 -7.63 3.68
CA SER A 37 -2.24 -7.35 4.69
C SER A 37 -1.96 -5.86 4.88
N LEU A 38 -2.70 -4.98 4.19
CA LEU A 38 -2.66 -3.56 4.50
C LEU A 38 -3.33 -3.32 5.86
N GLY A 39 -2.65 -2.57 6.72
CA GLY A 39 -3.10 -2.18 8.04
C GLY A 39 -4.36 -1.30 8.00
N ASP A 40 -4.81 -0.89 9.17
CA ASP A 40 -6.00 -0.06 9.32
C ASP A 40 -5.75 1.34 8.74
N GLY A 41 -6.76 1.91 8.07
CA GLY A 41 -6.70 3.28 7.57
C GLY A 41 -7.99 3.71 6.88
N GLU A 42 -8.21 5.02 6.76
CA GLU A 42 -9.43 5.55 6.14
C GLU A 42 -9.38 5.48 4.61
N THR A 43 -8.17 5.59 4.05
CA THR A 43 -7.90 5.62 2.61
C THR A 43 -6.75 4.69 2.25
N PHE A 44 -6.57 4.42 0.95
CA PHE A 44 -5.45 3.61 0.47
C PHE A 44 -4.10 4.17 0.92
N GLU A 45 -3.93 5.49 0.85
CA GLU A 45 -2.71 6.15 1.31
C GLU A 45 -2.48 5.95 2.80
N ASP A 46 -3.53 6.09 3.61
CA ASP A 46 -3.47 5.93 5.06
C ASP A 46 -3.14 4.49 5.46
N MET A 47 -3.75 3.48 4.81
CA MET A 47 -3.43 2.08 5.07
C MET A 47 -1.97 1.72 4.74
N ILE A 48 -1.45 2.22 3.61
CA ILE A 48 -0.05 2.06 3.22
C ILE A 48 0.85 2.72 4.27
N PHE A 49 0.49 3.93 4.68
CA PHE A 49 1.25 4.72 5.63
C PHE A 49 1.29 4.06 7.02
N THR A 50 0.15 3.65 7.55
CA THR A 50 0.02 2.91 8.80
C THR A 50 0.83 1.61 8.73
N SER A 51 0.71 0.84 7.65
CA SER A 51 1.49 -0.41 7.47
C SER A 51 3.00 -0.16 7.49
N LEU A 52 3.47 0.88 6.80
CA LEU A 52 4.90 1.22 6.78
C LEU A 52 5.38 1.79 8.12
N THR A 53 4.54 2.52 8.83
CA THR A 53 4.88 3.11 10.13
C THR A 53 4.89 2.05 11.24
N GLU A 54 3.93 1.14 11.25
CA GLU A 54 3.81 0.08 12.26
C GLU A 54 4.73 -1.13 11.97
N ALA A 55 4.76 -1.59 10.72
CA ALA A 55 5.48 -2.82 10.33
C ALA A 55 6.80 -2.56 9.57
N GLY A 56 7.08 -1.32 9.16
CA GLY A 56 8.28 -0.95 8.39
C GLY A 56 8.22 -1.29 6.90
N HIS A 57 7.50 -2.36 6.55
CA HIS A 57 7.33 -2.86 5.19
C HIS A 57 5.91 -3.41 5.00
N ILE A 58 5.43 -3.36 3.76
CA ILE A 58 4.21 -4.06 3.35
C ILE A 58 4.63 -5.43 2.84
N TYR A 59 3.98 -6.49 3.31
CA TYR A 59 4.30 -7.85 2.92
C TYR A 59 3.31 -8.37 1.89
N CYS A 60 3.82 -9.17 0.96
CA CYS A 60 2.97 -9.86 0.02
C CYS A 60 2.16 -10.93 0.77
N PRO A 61 0.85 -10.99 0.59
CA PRO A 61 -0.01 -11.99 1.23
C PRO A 61 0.27 -13.43 0.79
N GLU A 62 0.91 -13.63 -0.38
CA GLU A 62 1.16 -14.95 -0.94
C GLU A 62 2.52 -15.52 -0.54
N CYS A 63 3.58 -14.71 -0.59
CA CYS A 63 4.94 -15.16 -0.26
C CYS A 63 5.46 -14.64 1.10
N GLY A 64 4.78 -13.65 1.70
CA GLY A 64 5.25 -12.99 2.92
C GLY A 64 6.50 -12.13 2.73
N ASP A 65 6.92 -11.87 1.50
CA ASP A 65 8.10 -11.07 1.17
C ASP A 65 7.73 -9.57 1.11
N PRO A 66 8.63 -8.65 1.51
CA PRO A 66 8.38 -7.22 1.40
C PRO A 66 8.12 -6.81 -0.05
N VAL A 67 6.96 -6.19 -0.31
CA VAL A 67 6.63 -5.66 -1.62
C VAL A 67 7.27 -4.30 -1.83
N ALA A 68 7.66 -4.01 -3.06
CA ALA A 68 8.09 -2.69 -3.45
C ALA A 68 6.87 -1.81 -3.68
N VAL A 69 6.88 -0.63 -3.07
CA VAL A 69 5.93 0.45 -3.37
C VAL A 69 6.67 1.44 -4.27
N SER A 70 6.14 1.74 -5.46
CA SER A 70 6.85 2.62 -6.41
C SER A 70 6.98 4.06 -5.86
N GLU A 71 8.20 4.61 -5.93
CA GLU A 71 8.66 5.83 -5.25
C GLU A 71 7.94 7.13 -5.66
N GLU A 72 7.25 7.19 -6.80
CA GLU A 72 6.52 8.41 -7.20
C GLU A 72 5.41 8.80 -6.21
N SER A 73 4.82 7.81 -5.53
CA SER A 73 3.78 8.04 -4.52
C SER A 73 4.38 8.17 -3.11
N LEU A 74 5.36 7.33 -2.77
CA LEU A 74 5.99 7.30 -1.45
C LEU A 74 6.81 8.55 -1.15
N GLY A 75 7.50 9.11 -2.16
CA GLY A 75 8.32 10.31 -2.00
C GLY A 75 7.51 11.55 -1.58
N ARG A 76 6.18 11.56 -1.76
CA ARG A 76 5.33 12.65 -1.28
C ARG A 76 4.81 12.40 0.13
N VAL A 77 4.46 11.16 0.47
CA VAL A 77 3.95 10.77 1.79
C VAL A 77 5.07 10.79 2.84
N ALA A 78 6.25 10.25 2.51
CA ALA A 78 7.42 10.30 3.38
C ALA A 78 7.97 11.73 3.55
N MET A 79 7.87 12.58 2.53
CA MET A 79 8.28 13.99 2.66
C MET A 79 7.24 14.88 3.37
N ALA A 80 5.95 14.51 3.40
CA ALA A 80 4.98 15.18 4.26
C ALA A 80 5.38 15.03 5.75
N MET A 81 5.81 13.83 6.16
CA MET A 81 6.25 13.56 7.54
C MET A 81 7.57 14.25 7.93
N LEU A 82 8.50 14.43 6.99
CA LEU A 82 9.75 15.15 7.25
C LEU A 82 9.56 16.68 7.33
N SER A 83 8.41 17.19 6.86
CA SER A 83 8.13 18.64 6.83
C SER A 83 7.30 19.12 8.03
N GLU A 84 6.89 18.22 8.94
CA GLU A 84 6.11 18.54 10.15
C GLU A 84 6.91 18.41 11.47
N MET A 85 8.24 18.49 11.42
CA MET A 85 9.11 18.61 12.62
C MET A 85 9.52 20.05 12.91
#